data_AF-A0AB35UBN4-F1
#
_entry.id   AF-A0AB35UBN4-F1
#
_cell.length_a   1.000
_cell.length_b   1.000
_cell.length_c   1.000
_cell.angle_alpha   90.00
_cell.angle_beta   90.00
_cell.angle_gamma   90.00
#
_symmetry.space_group_name_H-M   'P 1'
#
loop_
_entity.id
_entity.type
_entity.pdbx_description
1 polymer ?
#
loop_
_entity_poly.entity_id
_entity_poly.type
_entity_poly.pdbx_seq_one_letter_code
_entity_poly.pdbx_strand_id
1 'polypeptide(L)' 'MKTLDDLIKWANEQRKESLRQVDLFSNGGVKAQLVMPDGTTQDITAGVLSHQKANVDAFTSLVSALER' A
#
# COMPACT_ATOMS: atom_id res chain seq x y z
N MET A 1 -0.75 -9.05 -24.58
CA MET A 1 -2.01 -9.26 -23.82
C MET A 1 -1.60 -9.69 -22.42
N LYS A 2 -2.04 -9.02 -21.36
CA LYS A 2 -1.75 -9.48 -19.98
C LYS A 2 -2.60 -10.70 -19.68
N THR A 3 -2.00 -11.77 -19.18
CA THR A 3 -2.70 -13.01 -18.81
C THR A 3 -3.32 -12.90 -17.42
N LEU A 4 -4.12 -13.91 -17.04
CA LEU A 4 -4.59 -14.06 -15.66
C LEU A 4 -3.40 -14.17 -14.69
N ASP A 5 -2.38 -14.94 -15.06
CA ASP A 5 -1.16 -15.12 -14.26
C ASP A 5 -0.41 -13.78 -14.06
N ASP A 6 -0.34 -12.94 -15.09
CA ASP A 6 0.26 -11.60 -14.99
C ASP A 6 -0.50 -10.73 -13.97
N LEU A 7 -1.84 -10.85 -13.93
CA LEU A 7 -2.67 -10.10 -12.99
C LEU A 7 -2.50 -10.60 -11.55
N ILE A 8 -2.47 -11.92 -11.34
CA ILE A 8 -2.22 -12.54 -10.03
C ILE A 8 -0.84 -12.14 -9.51
N LYS A 9 0.18 -12.19 -10.38
CA LYS A 9 1.54 -11.75 -10.04
C LYS A 9 1.56 -10.29 -9.63
N TRP A 10 0.96 -9.41 -10.44
CA TRP A 10 0.89 -7.99 -10.13
C TRP A 10 0.18 -7.72 -8.80
N ALA A 11 -0.96 -8.35 -8.55
CA ALA A 11 -1.71 -8.17 -7.29
C ALA A 11 -0.90 -8.62 -6.07
N ASN A 12 -0.15 -9.72 -6.19
CA ASN A 12 0.77 -10.16 -5.15
C ASN A 12 1.91 -9.17 -4.90
N GLU A 13 2.49 -8.59 -5.96
CA GLU A 13 3.52 -7.55 -5.85
C GLU A 13 2.98 -6.29 -5.15
N GLN A 14 1.76 -5.84 -5.49
CA GLN A 14 1.13 -4.70 -4.82
C GLN A 14 0.84 -4.97 -3.34
N ARG A 15 0.37 -6.17 -3.00
CA ARG A 15 0.19 -6.60 -1.60
C ARG A 15 1.51 -6.56 -0.83
N LYS A 16 2.58 -7.10 -1.42
CA LYS A 16 3.91 -7.14 -0.81
C LYS A 16 4.46 -5.73 -0.56
N GLU A 17 4.30 -4.83 -1.52
CA GLU A 17 4.74 -3.44 -1.37
C GLU A 17 3.92 -2.71 -0.29
N SER A 18 2.60 -2.94 -0.24
CA SER A 18 1.74 -2.38 0.80
C SER A 18 2.17 -2.85 2.20
N LEU A 19 2.49 -4.14 2.38
CA LEU A 19 3.04 -4.67 3.63
C LEU A 19 4.38 -4.02 4.01
N ARG A 20 5.28 -3.85 3.04
CA ARG A 20 6.58 -3.19 3.26
C ARG A 20 6.37 -1.74 3.73
N GLN A 21 5.43 -1.02 3.14
CA GLN A 21 5.11 0.34 3.55
C GLN A 21 4.45 0.39 4.93
N VAL A 22 3.56 -0.56 5.27
CA VAL A 22 3.00 -0.67 6.62
C VAL A 22 4.12 -0.78 7.66
N ASP A 23 5.12 -1.64 7.44
CA ASP A 23 6.26 -1.78 8.35
C ASP A 23 7.10 -0.49 8.41
N LEU A 24 7.41 0.09 7.25
CA LEU A 24 8.20 1.31 7.13
C LEU A 24 7.62 2.50 7.93
N PHE A 25 6.31 2.74 7.79
CA PHE A 25 5.60 3.84 8.45
C PHE A 25 5.10 3.51 9.86
N SER A 26 5.33 2.29 10.34
CA SER A 26 5.08 1.89 11.74
C SER A 26 6.40 1.73 12.48
N ASN A 27 6.98 0.54 12.47
CA ASN A 27 8.20 0.22 13.22
C ASN A 27 9.46 0.79 12.57
N GLY A 28 9.43 1.08 11.27
CA GLY A 28 10.57 1.61 10.52
C GLY A 28 10.90 3.08 10.82
N GLY A 29 10.07 3.78 11.58
CA GLY A 29 10.32 5.17 12.01
C GLY A 29 10.20 6.22 10.91
N VAL A 30 9.71 5.86 9.72
CA VAL A 30 9.50 6.81 8.62
C VAL A 30 8.20 7.58 8.85
N LYS A 31 8.25 8.89 8.58
CA LYS A 31 7.10 9.79 8.61
C LYS A 31 6.76 10.25 7.21
N ALA A 32 5.47 10.37 6.93
CA ALA A 32 4.98 10.99 5.71
C ALA A 32 4.53 12.42 6.00
N GLN A 33 5.04 13.36 5.21
CA GLN A 33 4.70 14.78 5.32
C GLN A 33 4.15 15.30 4.00
N LEU A 34 3.00 15.97 4.06
CA LEU A 34 2.46 16.72 2.95
C LEU A 34 2.96 18.16 3.03
N VAL A 35 3.62 18.64 1.98
CA VAL A 35 4.02 20.04 1.86
C VAL A 35 2.88 20.81 1.20
N MET A 36 2.38 21.83 1.89
CA MET A 36 1.28 22.67 1.44
C MET A 36 1.81 23.81 0.54
N PRO A 37 0.96 24.41 -0.31
CA PRO A 37 1.39 25.52 -1.18
C PRO A 37 1.89 26.77 -0.43
N ASP A 38 1.50 26.95 0.84
CA ASP A 38 1.98 28.03 1.71
C ASP A 38 3.32 27.72 2.40
N GLY A 39 3.93 26.58 2.08
CA GLY A 39 5.21 26.12 2.64
C GLY A 39 5.08 25.41 4.00
N THR A 40 3.88 25.31 4.58
CA THR A 40 3.67 24.52 5.79
C THR A 40 3.74 23.01 5.51
N THR A 41 3.97 22.22 6.55
CA THR A 41 3.97 20.75 6.45
C THR A 41 2.92 20.16 7.37
N GLN A 42 2.27 19.09 6.91
CA GLN A 42 1.31 18.30 7.69
C GLN A 42 1.80 16.86 7.81
N ASP A 43 1.82 16.31 9.02
CA ASP A 43 2.08 14.89 9.24
C ASP A 43 0.85 14.08 8.80
N ILE A 44 1.03 13.23 7.80
CA ILE A 44 -0.01 12.37 7.23
C ILE A 44 0.29 10.88 7.46
N THR A 45 1.26 10.56 8.32
CA THR A 45 1.76 9.18 8.53
C THR A 45 0.62 8.22 8.90
N ALA A 46 -0.29 8.64 9.78
CA ALA A 46 -1.44 7.83 10.17
C ALA A 46 -2.38 7.53 8.98
N GLY A 47 -2.60 8.52 8.11
CA GLY A 47 -3.41 8.37 6.90
C GLY A 47 -2.77 7.40 5.91
N VAL A 48 -1.46 7.53 5.68
CA VAL A 48 -0.69 6.59 4.85
C VAL A 48 -0.77 5.18 5.41
N LEU A 49 -0.56 5.00 6.72
CA LEU A 49 -0.62 3.67 7.35
C LEU A 49 -2.00 3.03 7.20
N SER A 50 -3.09 3.80 7.41
CA SER A 50 -4.45 3.32 7.22
C SER A 50 -4.71 2.89 5.78
N HIS A 51 -4.25 3.69 4.81
CA HIS A 51 -4.41 3.39 3.39
C HIS A 51 -3.66 2.13 2.98
N GLN A 52 -2.41 1.95 3.43
CA GLN A 52 -1.63 0.76 3.07
C GLN A 52 -2.19 -0.52 3.69
N LYS A 53 -2.74 -0.47 4.91
CA LYS A 53 -3.46 -1.61 5.49
C LYS A 53 -4.68 -2.00 4.63
N ALA A 54 -5.48 -1.02 4.21
CA ALA A 54 -6.62 -1.27 3.33
C ALA A 54 -6.18 -1.88 1.98
N ASN A 55 -5.04 -1.46 1.42
CA ASN A 55 -4.50 -2.06 0.21
C ASN A 55 -4.07 -3.52 0.42
N VAL A 56 -3.46 -3.86 1.56
CA VAL A 56 -3.13 -5.26 1.89
C VAL A 56 -4.39 -6.13 1.85
N ASP A 57 -5.47 -5.67 2.47
CA ASP A 57 -6.75 -6.40 2.52
C ASP A 57 -7.39 -6.53 1.13
N ALA A 58 -7.40 -5.44 0.35
CA ALA A 58 -7.95 -5.42 -1.00
C ALA A 58 -7.20 -6.35 -1.95
N PHE A 59 -5.86 -6.30 -1.96
CA PHE A 59 -5.06 -7.15 -2.84
C PHE A 59 -5.06 -8.62 -2.39
N THR A 60 -5.15 -8.89 -1.08
CA THR A 60 -5.38 -10.26 -0.58
C THR A 60 -6.69 -10.82 -1.10
N SER A 61 -7.78 -10.04 -1.00
CA SER A 61 -9.10 -10.43 -1.49
C SER A 61 -9.10 -10.65 -3.00
N LEU A 62 -8.42 -9.78 -3.76
CA LEU A 62 -8.30 -9.91 -5.21
C LEU A 62 -7.56 -11.19 -5.62
N VAL A 63 -6.39 -11.47 -5.04
CA VAL A 63 -5.63 -12.71 -5.33
C VAL A 63 -6.49 -13.93 -5.02
N SER A 64 -7.16 -13.96 -3.85
CA SER A 64 -8.07 -15.05 -3.48
C SER A 64 -9.28 -15.21 -4.39
N ALA A 65 -9.68 -14.17 -5.13
CA ALA A 65 -10.76 -14.26 -6.12
C ALA A 65 -10.26 -14.74 -7.48
N LEU A 66 -9.02 -14.41 -7.85
CA LEU A 66 -8.41 -14.77 -9.13
C LEU A 66 -7.86 -16.19 -9.16
N GLU A 67 -7.49 -16.75 -8.01
CA GLU A 67 -6.96 -18.12 -7.87
C GLU A 67 -8.05 -19.20 -7.70
N ARG A 68 -9.34 -18.84 -7.74
CA ARG A 68 -10.49 -19.76 -7.68
C ARG A 68 -10.90 -20.26 -9.05
#